data_AF-A0A7X4IKE2-F1
#
_entry.id   AF-A0A7X4IKE2-F1
#
_cell.length_a   1.000
_cell.length_b   1.000
_cell.length_c   1.000
_cell.angle_alpha   90.00
_cell.angle_beta   90.00
_cell.angle_gamma   90.00
#
_symmetry.space_group_name_H-M   'P 1'
#
loop_
_entity.id
_entity.type
_entity.pdbx_description
1 polymer ?
#
loop_
_entity_poly.entity_id
_entity_poly.type
_entity_poly.pdbx_seq_one_letter_code
_entity_poly.pdbx_strand_id
1 'polypeptide(L)'
;MEKNRMKTWRHLTSAFARASLVQTALLLCVSWFPSVVLAEPVKSQITQPSIAAPLAHPTEKVAIEPARSGSSVELIALPYFPPDPDSDPVRPGEHKPLGGLDKEDEEDIPLMEETVVEDTFEDPFATGDESVEDPWEPFNSRMFSLNYNIDRYALKPAARVYSGIVPPDLQNSFANAFDNLGFASRFFNSIFQGKSDRAGTELLRFLLNSTLGVGGLFDVAKYMFDIEAPPAEDAGQTLATYGIASGPFMVLPLLPPMTVRDAVGTAGDIFMNPVNYFMPFAPNLGLNAGGRLNDRAVNLDTFEKLEASTVDLYGAARSGYMERRARDIEE
;
A
#
# COMPACT_ATOMS: atom_id res chain seq x y z
N MET A 1 49.82 28.07 -26.46
CA MET A 1 48.34 28.20 -26.46
C MET A 1 47.65 27.25 -27.45
N GLU A 2 48.29 26.87 -28.56
CA GLU A 2 47.67 26.07 -29.63
C GLU A 2 47.44 24.58 -29.28
N LYS A 3 48.33 23.96 -28.48
CA LYS A 3 48.15 22.57 -28.01
C LYS A 3 46.93 22.36 -27.11
N ASN A 4 46.49 23.38 -26.36
CA ASN A 4 45.29 23.28 -25.50
C ASN A 4 44.00 23.36 -26.33
N ARG A 5 43.98 24.15 -27.41
CA ARG A 5 42.82 24.25 -28.32
C ARG A 5 42.51 22.93 -29.04
N MET A 6 43.54 22.19 -29.43
CA MET A 6 43.36 20.88 -30.09
C MET A 6 42.84 19.79 -29.14
N LYS A 7 43.21 19.83 -27.85
CA LYS A 7 42.66 18.91 -26.84
C LYS A 7 41.17 19.18 -26.60
N THR A 8 40.77 20.44 -26.43
CA THR A 8 39.36 20.81 -26.27
C THR A 8 38.50 20.42 -27.47
N TRP A 9 39.03 20.54 -28.69
CA TRP A 9 38.31 20.11 -29.90
C TRP A 9 38.09 18.60 -29.98
N ARG A 10 39.05 17.78 -29.56
CA ARG A 10 38.90 16.31 -29.51
C ARG A 10 37.89 15.85 -28.45
N HIS A 11 37.78 16.57 -27.34
CA HIS A 11 36.75 16.29 -26.32
C HIS A 11 35.35 16.69 -26.79
N LEU A 12 35.22 17.81 -27.52
CA LEU A 12 33.96 18.21 -28.12
C LEU A 12 33.51 17.23 -29.21
N THR A 13 34.38 16.82 -30.13
CA THR A 13 34.01 15.88 -31.20
C THR A 13 33.65 14.49 -30.69
N SER A 14 34.30 14.02 -29.61
CA SER A 14 33.92 12.75 -28.97
C SER A 14 32.62 12.84 -28.17
N ALA A 15 32.30 13.99 -27.57
CA ALA A 15 31.01 14.23 -26.94
C ALA A 15 29.86 14.26 -27.97
N PHE A 16 30.05 14.92 -29.12
CA PHE A 16 29.08 14.92 -30.21
C PHE A 16 28.88 13.52 -30.82
N ALA A 17 29.95 12.74 -30.99
CA ALA A 17 29.85 11.36 -31.46
C ALA A 17 29.08 10.45 -30.48
N ARG A 18 29.26 10.65 -29.16
CA ARG A 18 28.51 9.91 -28.12
C ARG A 18 27.04 10.33 -28.07
N ALA A 19 26.75 11.63 -28.19
CA ALA A 19 25.37 12.12 -28.27
C ALA A 19 24.64 11.59 -29.52
N SER A 20 25.34 11.54 -30.67
CA SER A 20 24.79 10.97 -31.90
C SER A 20 24.53 9.47 -31.80
N LEU A 21 25.33 8.71 -31.06
CA LEU A 21 25.12 7.28 -30.82
C LEU A 21 23.94 6.99 -29.89
N VAL A 22 23.73 7.83 -28.87
CA VAL A 22 22.56 7.73 -28.00
C VAL A 22 21.29 8.05 -28.77
N GLN A 23 21.32 9.07 -29.63
CA GLN A 23 20.18 9.45 -30.45
C GLN A 23 19.86 8.42 -31.54
N THR A 24 20.86 7.78 -32.15
CA THR A 24 20.62 6.67 -33.08
C THR A 24 20.17 5.40 -32.36
N ALA A 25 20.64 5.13 -31.14
CA ALA A 25 20.11 4.03 -30.33
C ALA A 25 18.63 4.25 -29.94
N LEU A 26 18.25 5.49 -29.60
CA LEU A 26 16.87 5.88 -29.31
C LEU A 26 15.97 5.70 -30.55
N LEU A 27 16.44 6.16 -31.71
CA LEU A 27 15.72 6.01 -32.98
C LEU A 27 15.64 4.56 -33.43
N LEU A 28 16.68 3.76 -33.19
CA LEU A 28 16.68 2.33 -33.48
C LEU A 28 15.68 1.57 -32.60
N CYS A 29 15.59 1.91 -31.30
CA CYS A 29 14.60 1.31 -30.39
C CYS A 29 13.16 1.63 -30.83
N VAL A 30 12.89 2.86 -31.27
CA VAL A 30 11.57 3.27 -31.79
C VAL A 30 11.26 2.58 -33.14
N SER A 31 12.28 2.29 -33.96
CA SER A 31 12.10 1.66 -35.27
C SER A 31 12.00 0.12 -35.26
N TRP A 32 12.39 -0.53 -34.15
CA TRP A 32 12.40 -2.00 -34.05
C TRP A 32 11.09 -2.60 -33.52
N PHE A 33 10.11 -1.76 -33.18
CA PHE A 33 8.74 -2.17 -32.89
C PHE A 33 7.87 -2.04 -34.16
N PRO A 34 7.62 -3.13 -34.90
CA PRO A 34 6.61 -3.12 -35.94
C PRO A 34 5.22 -3.01 -35.29
N SER A 35 4.54 -1.91 -35.57
CA SER A 35 3.09 -1.76 -35.75
C SER A 35 2.20 -2.81 -35.07
N VAL A 36 1.86 -2.59 -33.79
CA VAL A 36 0.69 -3.21 -33.16
C VAL A 36 -0.27 -2.09 -32.75
N VAL A 37 -1.27 -1.92 -33.61
CA VAL A 37 -2.64 -1.47 -33.33
C VAL A 37 -2.85 0.02 -33.05
N LEU A 38 -3.13 0.74 -34.15
CA LEU A 38 -4.19 1.75 -34.19
C LEU A 38 -5.52 1.06 -33.87
N ALA A 39 -6.02 1.19 -32.64
CA ALA A 39 -7.42 0.98 -32.32
C ALA A 39 -8.03 2.33 -31.98
N GLU A 40 -9.04 2.73 -32.77
CA GLU A 40 -9.88 3.89 -32.50
C GLU A 40 -10.54 3.78 -31.11
N PRO A 41 -10.87 4.90 -30.44
CA PRO A 41 -11.58 4.85 -29.17
C PRO A 41 -13.01 4.33 -29.40
N VAL A 42 -13.26 3.06 -29.06
CA VAL A 42 -14.60 2.51 -28.91
C VAL A 42 -15.29 3.27 -27.78
N LYS A 43 -16.33 4.04 -28.11
CA LYS A 43 -17.32 4.52 -27.15
C LYS A 43 -18.03 3.30 -26.56
N SER A 44 -17.57 2.78 -25.43
CA SER A 44 -18.32 1.78 -24.67
C SER A 44 -19.45 2.48 -23.91
N GLN A 45 -20.66 2.35 -24.43
CA GLN A 45 -21.86 2.46 -23.61
C GLN A 45 -21.82 1.33 -22.58
N ILE A 46 -21.67 1.68 -21.30
CA ILE A 46 -21.83 0.74 -20.20
C ILE A 46 -23.32 0.45 -20.07
N THR A 47 -23.76 -0.66 -20.66
CA THR A 47 -24.99 -1.33 -20.28
C THR A 47 -24.71 -2.06 -18.97
N GLN A 48 -25.33 -1.62 -17.88
CA GLN A 48 -25.29 -2.31 -16.58
C GLN A 48 -25.98 -3.68 -16.68
N PRO A 49 -25.44 -4.76 -16.10
CA PRO A 49 -26.20 -6.00 -15.96
C PRO A 49 -27.24 -5.85 -14.85
N SER A 50 -28.49 -6.04 -15.24
CA SER A 50 -29.67 -6.20 -14.40
C SER A 50 -29.48 -7.32 -13.38
N ILE A 51 -29.37 -6.99 -12.11
CA ILE A 51 -29.66 -7.90 -11.00
C ILE A 51 -31.07 -7.54 -10.48
N ALA A 52 -31.93 -8.56 -10.44
CA ALA A 52 -33.33 -8.46 -10.09
C ALA A 52 -33.54 -7.95 -8.65
N ALA A 53 -34.53 -7.06 -8.50
CA ALA A 53 -35.04 -6.60 -7.21
C ALA A 53 -35.74 -7.72 -6.42
N PRO A 54 -35.92 -7.52 -5.10
CA PRO A 54 -37.30 -7.45 -4.63
C PRO A 54 -37.60 -6.27 -3.69
N LEU A 55 -38.72 -5.64 -4.04
CA LEU A 55 -39.76 -5.03 -3.19
C LEU A 55 -39.47 -3.73 -2.40
N ALA A 56 -40.29 -2.75 -2.76
CA ALA A 56 -40.31 -1.35 -2.37
C ALA A 56 -40.81 -1.07 -0.93
N HIS A 57 -40.32 0.03 -0.34
CA HIS A 57 -41.10 0.97 0.46
C HIS A 57 -40.61 2.43 0.22
N PRO A 58 -41.46 3.47 0.43
CA PRO A 58 -41.43 4.70 -0.36
C PRO A 58 -40.65 5.89 0.24
N THR A 59 -39.91 6.58 -0.66
CA THR A 59 -39.55 8.01 -0.75
C THR A 59 -39.47 8.91 0.49
N GLU A 60 -38.30 9.54 0.65
CA GLU A 60 -38.19 11.01 0.75
C GLU A 60 -36.91 11.49 0.02
N LYS A 61 -37.07 12.40 -0.95
CA LYS A 61 -35.97 12.99 -1.73
C LYS A 61 -35.58 14.33 -1.11
N VAL A 62 -34.35 14.47 -0.64
CA VAL A 62 -33.73 15.79 -0.38
C VAL A 62 -32.58 15.95 -1.36
N ALA A 63 -32.69 16.96 -2.23
CA ALA A 63 -31.67 17.34 -3.19
C ALA A 63 -30.66 18.29 -2.54
N ILE A 64 -29.36 18.09 -2.78
CA ILE A 64 -28.33 19.08 -2.46
C ILE A 64 -27.37 19.19 -3.67
N GLU A 65 -27.35 20.37 -4.30
CA GLU A 65 -26.35 20.80 -5.30
C GLU A 65 -25.01 21.15 -4.62
N PRO A 66 -23.88 21.10 -5.36
CA PRO A 66 -22.55 21.22 -4.76
C PRO A 66 -22.10 22.68 -4.61
N ALA A 67 -21.63 23.05 -3.42
CA ALA A 67 -20.97 24.34 -3.19
C ALA A 67 -19.55 24.17 -2.60
N ARG A 68 -18.69 25.04 -3.11
CA ARG A 68 -17.22 25.13 -2.95
C ARG A 68 -16.76 25.47 -1.52
N SER A 69 -15.51 25.05 -1.25
CA SER A 69 -14.45 25.82 -0.56
C SER A 69 -14.82 26.56 0.74
N GLY A 70 -14.47 25.97 1.88
CA GLY A 70 -14.42 26.69 3.15
C GLY A 70 -14.16 25.75 4.33
N SER A 71 -13.10 26.01 5.08
CA SER A 71 -12.71 25.35 6.32
C SER A 71 -13.78 25.42 7.42
N SER A 72 -14.21 24.27 7.96
CA SER A 72 -14.47 23.98 9.39
C SER A 72 -15.16 22.61 9.50
N VAL A 73 -14.55 21.66 10.21
CA VAL A 73 -15.20 20.38 10.53
C VAL A 73 -16.12 20.63 11.72
N GLU A 74 -17.43 20.62 11.50
CA GLU A 74 -18.42 20.59 12.57
C GLU A 74 -18.38 19.24 13.28
N LEU A 75 -18.23 19.29 14.60
CA LEU A 75 -18.25 18.14 15.50
C LEU A 75 -19.69 17.60 15.57
N ILE A 76 -19.94 16.41 15.03
CA ILE A 76 -21.23 15.74 15.19
C ILE A 76 -21.32 15.27 16.66
N ALA A 77 -22.14 15.96 17.45
CA ALA A 77 -22.46 15.55 18.82
C ALA A 77 -23.48 14.41 18.80
N LEU A 78 -23.16 13.29 19.45
CA LEU A 78 -24.11 12.20 19.69
C LEU A 78 -25.21 12.65 20.67
N PRO A 79 -26.48 12.26 20.49
CA PRO A 79 -27.54 12.62 21.43
C PRO A 79 -27.38 11.89 22.77
N TYR A 80 -27.46 12.65 23.87
CA TYR A 80 -27.53 12.13 25.23
C TYR A 80 -28.96 11.64 25.53
N PHE A 81 -29.11 10.37 25.93
CA PHE A 81 -30.38 9.79 26.38
C PHE A 81 -30.39 9.73 27.91
N PRO A 82 -31.30 10.45 28.61
CA PRO A 82 -31.43 10.33 30.06
C PRO A 82 -32.09 9.00 30.47
N PRO A 83 -31.79 8.45 31.66
CA PRO A 83 -32.41 7.21 32.16
C PRO A 83 -33.90 7.38 32.48
N ASP A 84 -34.65 6.29 32.29
CA ASP A 84 -36.11 6.21 32.42
C ASP A 84 -36.59 6.44 33.87
N PRO A 85 -37.51 7.40 34.11
CA PRO A 85 -37.97 7.77 35.46
C PRO A 85 -38.79 6.70 36.20
N ASP A 86 -39.21 5.61 35.54
CA ASP A 86 -40.08 4.59 36.16
C ASP A 86 -39.35 3.29 36.60
N SER A 87 -38.02 3.31 36.67
CA SER A 87 -37.25 2.16 37.19
C SER A 87 -37.06 2.25 38.72
N ASP A 88 -37.81 1.44 39.47
CA ASP A 88 -37.66 1.32 40.93
C ASP A 88 -36.29 0.73 41.30
N PRO A 89 -35.55 1.30 42.28
CA PRO A 89 -34.28 0.76 42.70
C PRO A 89 -34.50 -0.48 43.60
N VAL A 90 -34.13 -1.66 43.07
CA VAL A 90 -34.10 -2.91 43.85
C VAL A 90 -33.09 -2.77 45.01
N ARG A 91 -33.58 -2.86 46.26
CA ARG A 91 -32.73 -2.91 47.46
C ARG A 91 -32.29 -4.35 47.75
N PRO A 92 -31.02 -4.62 48.11
CA PRO A 92 -30.56 -5.96 48.41
C PRO A 92 -30.97 -6.40 49.83
N GLY A 93 -31.66 -7.54 49.91
CA GLY A 93 -31.77 -8.35 51.14
C GLY A 93 -33.14 -8.31 51.83
N GLU A 94 -34.03 -9.24 51.48
CA GLU A 94 -35.02 -9.83 52.40
C GLU A 94 -35.64 -11.09 51.76
N HIS A 95 -35.24 -12.28 52.23
CA HIS A 95 -35.98 -13.52 52.00
C HIS A 95 -37.04 -13.68 53.09
N LYS A 96 -38.30 -13.91 52.70
CA LYS A 96 -39.36 -14.34 53.61
C LYS A 96 -39.86 -15.72 53.18
N PRO A 97 -39.94 -16.72 54.08
CA PRO A 97 -40.34 -18.06 53.71
C PRO A 97 -41.87 -18.13 53.64
N LEU A 98 -42.41 -18.76 52.60
CA LEU A 98 -43.81 -19.15 52.56
C LEU A 98 -43.93 -20.61 52.98
N GLY A 99 -44.70 -20.80 54.05
CA GLY A 99 -44.94 -22.07 54.73
C GLY A 99 -45.77 -23.07 53.94
N GLY A 100 -45.82 -24.27 54.52
CA GLY A 100 -46.22 -25.50 53.88
C GLY A 100 -47.65 -25.59 53.37
N LEU A 101 -47.78 -26.44 52.36
CA LEU A 101 -48.97 -27.19 51.98
C LEU A 101 -48.50 -28.61 51.65
N ASP A 102 -48.81 -29.50 52.59
CA ASP A 102 -49.37 -30.85 52.45
C ASP A 102 -48.83 -31.76 51.33
N LYS A 103 -48.31 -32.92 51.77
CA LYS A 103 -47.95 -34.06 50.94
C LYS A 103 -49.22 -34.70 50.38
N GLU A 104 -49.27 -34.92 49.08
CA GLU A 104 -49.68 -36.18 48.44
C GLU A 104 -49.49 -36.06 46.91
N ASP A 105 -49.15 -37.20 46.32
CA ASP A 105 -49.13 -37.50 44.88
C ASP A 105 -47.88 -37.11 44.07
N GLU A 106 -46.91 -38.01 44.20
CA GLU A 106 -45.80 -38.30 43.31
C GLU A 106 -46.33 -38.83 41.97
N GLU A 107 -46.46 -37.97 40.95
CA GLU A 107 -46.60 -38.39 39.56
C GLU A 107 -45.49 -37.76 38.69
N ASP A 108 -44.85 -38.63 37.92
CA ASP A 108 -43.72 -38.40 37.02
C ASP A 108 -43.90 -37.16 36.13
N ILE A 109 -43.17 -36.08 36.43
CA ILE A 109 -43.00 -34.95 35.53
C ILE A 109 -41.70 -35.21 34.74
N PRO A 110 -41.76 -35.49 33.42
CA PRO A 110 -40.55 -35.64 32.62
C PRO A 110 -39.80 -34.30 32.64
N LEU A 111 -38.51 -34.37 33.02
CA LEU A 111 -37.56 -33.25 32.95
C LEU A 111 -37.62 -32.63 31.56
N MET A 112 -38.27 -31.47 31.44
CA MET A 112 -38.13 -30.64 30.25
C MET A 112 -36.67 -30.21 30.21
N GLU A 113 -35.97 -30.69 29.18
CA GLU A 113 -34.64 -30.26 28.79
C GLU A 113 -34.67 -28.74 28.63
N GLU A 114 -33.96 -28.03 29.52
CA GLU A 114 -33.73 -26.61 29.42
C GLU A 114 -32.91 -26.36 28.15
N THR A 115 -33.60 -26.09 27.04
CA THR A 115 -32.94 -25.63 25.83
C THR A 115 -32.38 -24.25 26.13
N VAL A 116 -31.11 -24.21 26.54
CA VAL A 116 -30.29 -23.01 26.55
C VAL A 116 -30.19 -22.57 25.09
N VAL A 117 -31.06 -21.65 24.69
CA VAL A 117 -30.88 -20.90 23.44
C VAL A 117 -29.72 -19.97 23.73
N GLU A 118 -28.53 -20.38 23.28
CA GLU A 118 -27.35 -19.54 23.22
C GLU A 118 -27.66 -18.46 22.18
N ASP A 119 -28.27 -17.35 22.62
CA ASP A 119 -28.36 -16.14 21.82
C ASP A 119 -26.92 -15.64 21.62
N THR A 120 -26.29 -16.15 20.57
CA THR A 120 -25.08 -15.57 20.00
C THR A 120 -25.41 -14.13 19.65
N PHE A 121 -25.01 -13.20 20.53
CA PHE A 121 -25.01 -11.79 20.23
C PHE A 121 -24.04 -11.56 19.08
N GLU A 122 -24.53 -11.64 17.85
CA GLU A 122 -23.82 -11.24 16.66
C GLU A 122 -23.67 -9.72 16.71
N ASP A 123 -22.47 -9.27 17.04
CA ASP A 123 -22.09 -7.87 16.97
C ASP A 123 -22.27 -7.40 15.51
N PRO A 124 -23.20 -6.47 15.22
CA PRO A 124 -23.43 -5.97 13.85
C PRO A 124 -22.24 -5.17 13.30
N PHE A 125 -21.20 -4.94 14.10
CA PHE A 125 -19.92 -4.38 13.70
C PHE A 125 -18.79 -5.40 13.62
N ALA A 126 -19.02 -6.67 13.98
CA ALA A 126 -18.13 -7.76 13.64
C ALA A 126 -18.28 -8.01 12.14
N THR A 127 -17.46 -7.31 11.35
CA THR A 127 -17.18 -7.74 9.98
C THR A 127 -16.60 -9.14 10.07
N GLY A 128 -17.44 -10.14 9.81
CA GLY A 128 -17.04 -11.50 9.49
C GLY A 128 -16.31 -11.54 8.16
N ASP A 129 -15.24 -10.75 8.04
CA ASP A 129 -14.15 -11.15 7.18
C ASP A 129 -13.62 -12.43 7.82
N GLU A 130 -13.48 -13.49 7.04
CA GLU A 130 -12.55 -14.56 7.36
C GLU A 130 -11.16 -13.92 7.43
N SER A 131 -10.86 -13.20 8.52
CA SER A 131 -9.54 -12.69 8.78
C SER A 131 -8.72 -13.94 8.97
N VAL A 132 -7.98 -14.33 7.92
CA VAL A 132 -6.98 -15.39 8.02
C VAL A 132 -6.22 -15.08 9.30
N GLU A 133 -6.36 -15.93 10.31
CA GLU A 133 -5.81 -15.67 11.63
C GLU A 133 -4.29 -15.55 11.47
N ASP A 134 -3.67 -14.52 12.04
CA ASP A 134 -2.22 -14.34 11.93
C ASP A 134 -1.51 -15.32 12.88
N PRO A 135 -0.88 -16.40 12.38
CA PRO A 135 -0.27 -17.40 13.26
C PRO A 135 0.89 -16.84 14.08
N TRP A 136 1.46 -15.71 13.64
CA TRP A 136 2.63 -15.07 14.26
C TRP A 136 2.29 -13.71 14.87
N GLU A 137 1.02 -13.42 15.14
CA GLU A 137 0.57 -12.14 15.72
C GLU A 137 1.41 -11.69 16.93
N PRO A 138 1.72 -12.56 17.93
CA PRO A 138 2.47 -12.11 19.10
C PRO A 138 3.89 -11.66 18.77
N PHE A 139 4.50 -12.24 17.73
CA PHE A 139 5.82 -11.83 17.24
C PHE A 139 5.69 -10.58 16.37
N ASN A 140 4.77 -10.59 15.42
CA ASN A 140 4.56 -9.53 14.45
C ASN A 140 4.18 -8.21 15.12
N SER A 141 3.26 -8.23 16.08
CA SER A 141 2.84 -7.05 16.86
C SER A 141 4.01 -6.44 17.66
N ARG A 142 4.89 -7.28 18.23
CA ARG A 142 6.09 -6.82 18.94
C ARG A 142 7.12 -6.20 17.98
N MET A 143 7.37 -6.84 16.84
CA MET A 143 8.28 -6.30 15.83
C MET A 143 7.74 -5.02 15.19
N PHE A 144 6.42 -4.96 14.95
CA PHE A 144 5.73 -3.76 14.50
C PHE A 144 5.90 -2.62 15.51
N SER A 145 5.68 -2.89 16.79
CA SER A 145 5.89 -1.92 17.87
C SER A 145 7.33 -1.42 17.91
N LEU A 146 8.31 -2.30 17.69
CA LEU A 146 9.73 -1.92 17.59
C LEU A 146 9.98 -0.99 16.39
N ASN A 147 9.49 -1.36 15.20
CA ASN A 147 9.63 -0.55 13.99
C ASN A 147 8.95 0.82 14.14
N TYR A 148 7.74 0.83 14.68
CA TYR A 148 6.97 2.04 14.95
C TYR A 148 7.69 2.96 15.94
N ASN A 149 8.26 2.41 17.02
CA ASN A 149 9.04 3.22 17.97
C ASN A 149 10.31 3.79 17.33
N ILE A 150 11.02 3.01 16.50
CA ILE A 150 12.18 3.51 15.75
C ILE A 150 11.75 4.63 14.79
N ASP A 151 10.63 4.48 14.08
CA ASP A 151 10.10 5.55 13.24
C ASP A 151 9.79 6.80 14.08
N ARG A 152 8.99 6.65 15.14
CA ARG A 152 8.52 7.74 15.99
C ARG A 152 9.66 8.53 16.64
N TYR A 153 10.70 7.84 17.12
CA TYR A 153 11.78 8.46 17.89
C TYR A 153 13.04 8.78 17.08
N ALA A 154 13.25 8.16 15.91
CA ALA A 154 14.43 8.40 15.09
C ALA A 154 14.09 8.88 13.67
N LEU A 155 13.29 8.12 12.91
CA LEU A 155 13.09 8.40 11.49
C LEU A 155 12.21 9.64 11.26
N LYS A 156 11.08 9.76 11.96
CA LYS A 156 10.14 10.90 11.91
C LYS A 156 10.81 12.24 12.27
N PRO A 157 11.53 12.39 13.41
CA PRO A 157 12.23 13.64 13.69
C PRO A 157 13.34 13.93 12.67
N ALA A 158 14.09 12.92 12.22
CA ALA A 158 15.09 13.11 11.16
C ALA A 158 14.44 13.58 9.84
N ALA A 159 13.30 13.00 9.47
CA ALA A 159 12.55 13.37 8.28
C ALA A 159 12.00 14.81 8.36
N ARG A 160 11.55 15.26 9.55
CA ARG A 160 11.13 16.66 9.77
C ARG A 160 12.29 17.63 9.58
N VAL A 161 13.48 17.32 10.12
CA VAL A 161 14.68 18.14 9.92
C VAL A 161 15.08 18.15 8.45
N TYR A 162 15.11 16.99 7.81
CA TYR A 162 15.40 16.86 6.38
C TYR A 162 14.42 17.69 5.53
N SER A 163 13.12 17.59 5.80
CA SER A 163 12.09 18.37 5.10
C SER A 163 12.17 19.87 5.37
N GLY A 164 12.74 20.30 6.49
CA GLY A 164 13.02 21.70 6.78
C GLY A 164 14.22 22.26 6.02
N ILE A 165 15.14 21.40 5.58
CA ILE A 165 16.38 21.78 4.87
C ILE A 165 16.22 21.61 3.35
N VAL A 166 15.57 20.53 2.90
CA VAL A 166 15.43 20.16 1.49
C VAL A 166 14.04 20.54 0.99
N PRO A 167 13.93 21.43 -0.03
CA PRO A 167 12.65 21.79 -0.63
C PRO A 167 11.89 20.60 -1.22
N PRO A 168 10.54 20.62 -1.25
CA PRO A 168 9.72 19.52 -1.76
C PRO A 168 10.10 19.04 -3.17
N ASP A 169 10.42 19.97 -4.08
CA ASP A 169 10.82 19.62 -5.45
C ASP A 169 12.09 18.75 -5.49
N LEU A 170 13.07 19.04 -4.63
CA LEU A 170 14.29 18.23 -4.54
C LEU A 170 14.02 16.87 -3.88
N GLN A 171 13.13 16.81 -2.88
CA GLN A 171 12.73 15.54 -2.27
C GLN A 171 12.06 14.63 -3.30
N ASN A 172 11.17 15.19 -4.13
CA ASN A 172 10.54 14.48 -5.24
C ASN A 172 11.56 14.05 -6.29
N SER A 173 12.54 14.89 -6.62
CA SER A 173 13.63 14.50 -7.51
C SER A 173 14.46 13.33 -6.97
N PHE A 174 14.77 13.32 -5.66
CA PHE A 174 15.43 12.17 -5.05
C PHE A 174 14.55 10.92 -5.06
N ALA A 175 13.25 11.06 -4.78
CA ALA A 175 12.30 9.95 -4.86
C ALA A 175 12.28 9.33 -6.27
N ASN A 176 12.24 10.16 -7.32
CA ASN A 176 12.32 9.70 -8.71
C ASN A 176 13.64 8.98 -9.00
N ALA A 177 14.76 9.48 -8.48
CA ALA A 177 16.05 8.84 -8.69
C ALA A 177 16.13 7.47 -7.99
N PHE A 178 15.63 7.35 -6.75
CA PHE A 178 15.55 6.07 -6.06
C PHE A 178 14.62 5.09 -6.76
N ASP A 179 13.47 5.56 -7.26
CA ASP A 179 12.56 4.74 -8.06
C ASP A 179 13.24 4.22 -9.34
N ASN A 180 13.94 5.10 -10.06
CA ASN A 180 14.67 4.75 -11.29
C ASN A 180 15.80 3.73 -11.02
N LEU A 181 16.44 3.75 -9.85
CA LEU A 181 17.42 2.74 -9.44
C LEU A 181 16.78 1.35 -9.22
N GLY A 182 15.50 1.31 -8.86
CA GLY A 182 14.72 0.08 -8.71
C GLY A 182 14.31 -0.61 -10.02
N PHE A 183 14.56 0.04 -11.17
CA PHE A 183 14.18 -0.44 -12.50
C PHE A 183 14.54 -1.91 -12.78
N ALA A 184 15.76 -2.33 -12.43
CA ALA A 184 16.27 -3.64 -12.83
C ALA A 184 15.41 -4.79 -12.30
N SER A 185 15.02 -4.75 -11.03
CA SER A 185 14.14 -5.77 -10.44
C SER A 185 12.77 -5.76 -11.13
N ARG A 186 12.15 -4.58 -11.32
CA ARG A 186 10.85 -4.46 -12.00
C ARG A 186 10.87 -5.00 -13.42
N PHE A 187 11.91 -4.68 -14.17
CA PHE A 187 12.10 -5.13 -15.55
C PHE A 187 12.23 -6.66 -15.64
N PHE A 188 13.11 -7.27 -14.85
CA PHE A 188 13.30 -8.71 -14.89
C PHE A 188 12.07 -9.48 -14.39
N ASN A 189 11.41 -8.99 -13.34
CA ASN A 189 10.17 -9.59 -12.86
C ASN A 189 9.02 -9.47 -13.87
N SER A 190 8.89 -8.32 -14.56
CA SER A 190 7.95 -8.18 -15.68
C SER A 190 8.21 -9.24 -16.76
N ILE A 191 9.47 -9.50 -17.10
CA ILE A 191 9.84 -10.55 -18.08
C ILE A 191 9.50 -11.94 -17.55
N PHE A 192 9.84 -12.26 -16.30
CA PHE A 192 9.58 -13.57 -15.72
C PHE A 192 8.09 -13.88 -15.61
N GLN A 193 7.28 -12.85 -15.35
CA GLN A 193 5.82 -12.96 -15.36
C GLN A 193 5.22 -12.97 -16.78
N GLY A 194 6.03 -12.83 -17.84
CA GLY A 194 5.56 -12.80 -19.22
C GLY A 194 4.87 -11.50 -19.64
N LYS A 195 4.98 -10.43 -18.84
CA LYS A 195 4.37 -9.12 -19.05
C LYS A 195 5.27 -8.23 -19.92
N SER A 196 5.40 -8.55 -21.21
CA SER A 196 6.32 -7.85 -22.14
C SER A 196 6.04 -6.36 -22.27
N ASP A 197 4.77 -5.95 -22.24
CA ASP A 197 4.38 -4.54 -22.39
C ASP A 197 4.82 -3.72 -21.17
N ARG A 198 4.70 -4.28 -19.96
CA ARG A 198 5.21 -3.66 -18.73
C ARG A 198 6.74 -3.59 -18.74
N ALA A 199 7.41 -4.67 -19.14
CA ALA A 199 8.87 -4.69 -19.27
C ALA A 199 9.38 -3.62 -20.25
N GLY A 200 8.72 -3.48 -21.41
CA GLY A 200 9.02 -2.45 -22.40
C GLY A 200 8.82 -1.05 -21.84
N THR A 201 7.72 -0.82 -21.13
CA THR A 201 7.41 0.48 -20.51
C THR A 201 8.43 0.87 -19.44
N GLU A 202 8.78 -0.07 -18.54
CA GLU A 202 9.84 0.12 -17.54
C GLU A 202 11.18 0.47 -18.21
N LEU A 203 11.54 -0.24 -19.28
CA LEU A 203 12.81 -0.01 -19.99
C LEU A 203 12.84 1.38 -20.63
N LEU A 204 11.75 1.79 -21.30
CA LEU A 204 11.64 3.11 -21.90
C LEU A 204 11.72 4.22 -20.85
N ARG A 205 11.00 4.08 -19.74
CA ARG A 205 11.06 5.03 -18.62
C ARG A 205 12.47 5.15 -18.08
N PHE A 206 13.13 4.03 -17.80
CA PHE A 206 14.50 4.02 -17.30
C PHE A 206 15.47 4.71 -18.25
N LEU A 207 15.38 4.43 -19.56
CA LEU A 207 16.24 5.07 -20.55
C LEU A 207 16.02 6.58 -20.62
N LEU A 208 14.76 7.03 -20.68
CA LEU A 208 14.42 8.46 -20.75
C LEU A 208 14.82 9.20 -19.47
N ASN A 209 14.46 8.65 -18.31
CA ASN A 209 14.74 9.27 -17.02
C ASN A 209 16.24 9.25 -16.69
N SER A 210 16.96 8.20 -17.07
CA SER A 210 18.42 8.14 -16.87
C SER A 210 19.18 9.08 -17.81
N THR A 211 18.75 9.22 -19.07
CA THR A 211 19.47 10.02 -20.08
C THR A 211 19.06 11.50 -20.08
N LEU A 212 17.77 11.77 -20.21
CA LEU A 212 17.21 13.13 -20.28
C LEU A 212 16.85 13.65 -18.89
N GLY A 213 16.45 12.76 -17.97
CA GLY A 213 16.08 13.09 -16.60
C GLY A 213 17.25 13.17 -15.61
N VAL A 214 18.49 13.30 -16.11
CA VAL A 214 19.72 13.44 -15.31
C VAL A 214 19.86 12.31 -14.27
N GLY A 215 19.93 11.07 -14.76
CA GLY A 215 20.10 9.90 -13.88
C GLY A 215 18.86 9.53 -13.07
N GLY A 216 17.67 9.98 -13.48
CA GLY A 216 16.39 9.69 -12.82
C GLY A 216 15.89 10.78 -11.89
N LEU A 217 16.61 11.89 -11.71
CA LEU A 217 16.15 13.01 -10.87
C LEU A 217 14.87 13.68 -11.38
N PHE A 218 14.64 13.63 -12.69
CA PHE A 218 13.43 14.16 -13.32
C PHE A 218 12.70 13.05 -14.08
N ASP A 219 11.39 12.91 -13.84
CA ASP A 219 10.54 11.95 -14.57
C ASP A 219 10.14 12.51 -15.95
N VAL A 220 11.13 12.56 -16.84
CA VAL A 220 10.97 13.01 -18.22
C VAL A 220 10.00 12.11 -19.00
N ALA A 221 10.02 10.81 -18.74
CA ALA A 221 9.13 9.85 -19.38
C ALA A 221 7.65 10.21 -19.16
N LYS A 222 7.27 10.53 -17.91
CA LYS A 222 5.91 10.97 -17.59
C LYS A 222 5.60 12.34 -18.19
N TYR A 223 6.38 13.37 -17.84
CA TYR A 223 5.98 14.75 -18.11
C TYR A 223 6.20 15.22 -19.56
N MET A 224 7.11 14.59 -20.31
CA MET A 224 7.40 14.98 -21.69
C MET A 224 6.89 13.99 -22.74
N PHE A 225 6.76 12.71 -22.37
CA PHE A 225 6.39 11.64 -23.30
C PHE A 225 5.08 10.95 -22.92
N ASP A 226 4.42 11.34 -21.82
CA ASP A 226 3.14 10.78 -21.36
C ASP A 226 3.18 9.27 -21.14
N ILE A 227 4.35 8.75 -20.75
CA ILE A 227 4.55 7.33 -20.45
C ILE A 227 4.40 7.18 -18.94
N GLU A 228 3.24 6.72 -18.47
CA GLU A 228 3.00 6.47 -17.05
C GLU A 228 3.78 5.25 -16.54
N ALA A 229 4.09 5.25 -15.24
CA ALA A 229 4.71 4.09 -14.60
C ALA A 229 3.71 2.93 -14.55
N PRO A 230 4.08 1.72 -14.99
CA PRO A 230 3.25 0.55 -14.74
C PRO A 230 3.27 0.20 -13.25
N PRO A 231 2.33 -0.65 -12.78
CA PRO A 231 2.43 -1.23 -11.44
C PRO A 231 3.80 -1.87 -11.22
N ALA A 232 4.40 -1.62 -10.06
CA ALA A 232 5.75 -2.07 -9.76
C ALA A 232 5.78 -3.59 -9.55
N GLU A 233 6.49 -4.30 -10.42
CA GLU A 233 6.67 -5.76 -10.34
C GLU A 233 7.82 -6.14 -9.41
N ASP A 234 7.65 -7.20 -8.62
CA ASP A 234 8.68 -7.72 -7.72
C ASP A 234 8.71 -9.26 -7.76
N ALA A 235 9.77 -9.87 -7.19
CA ALA A 235 9.94 -11.31 -7.25
C ALA A 235 8.91 -12.06 -6.42
N GLY A 236 8.30 -11.45 -5.41
CA GLY A 236 7.18 -12.07 -4.69
C GLY A 236 5.93 -12.21 -5.57
N GLN A 237 5.66 -11.22 -6.45
CA GLN A 237 4.58 -11.30 -7.44
C GLN A 237 4.91 -12.37 -8.48
N THR A 238 6.16 -12.39 -8.94
CA THR A 238 6.66 -13.46 -9.82
C THR A 238 6.41 -14.83 -9.20
N LEU A 239 6.80 -15.08 -7.95
CA LEU A 239 6.53 -16.35 -7.26
C LEU A 239 5.02 -16.65 -7.18
N ALA A 240 4.17 -15.63 -6.99
CA ALA A 240 2.71 -15.78 -7.00
C ALA A 240 2.19 -16.27 -8.36
N THR A 241 2.67 -15.70 -9.47
CA THR A 241 2.28 -16.12 -10.84
C THR A 241 2.65 -17.59 -11.13
N TYR A 242 3.70 -18.11 -10.49
CA TYR A 242 4.08 -19.51 -10.54
C TYR A 242 3.34 -20.41 -9.53
N GLY A 243 2.31 -19.89 -8.86
CA GLY A 243 1.44 -20.65 -7.95
C GLY A 243 1.98 -20.84 -6.53
N ILE A 244 3.04 -20.11 -6.14
CA ILE A 244 3.54 -20.16 -4.77
C ILE A 244 2.61 -19.34 -3.87
N ALA A 245 2.03 -20.00 -2.88
CA ALA A 245 1.16 -19.38 -1.89
C ALA A 245 1.91 -18.31 -1.08
N SER A 246 1.19 -17.28 -0.64
CA SER A 246 1.74 -16.17 0.15
C SER A 246 2.44 -16.64 1.44
N GLY A 247 1.85 -17.65 2.09
CA GLY A 247 2.23 -18.07 3.43
C GLY A 247 1.79 -17.05 4.50
N PRO A 248 2.18 -17.27 5.76
CA PRO A 248 1.85 -16.38 6.87
C PRO A 248 2.35 -14.95 6.65
N PHE A 249 1.62 -13.99 7.20
CA PHE A 249 2.06 -12.61 7.31
C PHE A 249 3.17 -12.51 8.36
N MET A 250 4.14 -11.64 8.11
CA MET A 250 5.25 -11.41 9.02
C MET A 250 5.74 -9.97 9.02
N VAL A 251 6.22 -9.52 10.17
CA VAL A 251 6.88 -8.23 10.33
C VAL A 251 8.28 -8.43 10.90
N LEU A 252 9.29 -7.92 10.18
CA LEU A 252 10.69 -8.00 10.58
C LEU A 252 11.23 -6.64 11.04
N PRO A 253 12.25 -6.63 11.92
CA PRO A 253 12.92 -5.39 12.32
C PRO A 253 13.41 -4.58 11.11
N LEU A 254 13.10 -3.29 11.09
CA LEU A 254 13.51 -2.31 10.07
C LEU A 254 13.04 -2.61 8.64
N LEU A 255 12.12 -3.55 8.48
CA LEU A 255 11.56 -3.93 7.19
C LEU A 255 10.05 -3.66 7.17
N PRO A 256 9.48 -3.42 5.97
CA PRO A 256 8.04 -3.26 5.81
C PRO A 256 7.29 -4.57 6.12
N PRO A 257 5.97 -4.48 6.37
CA PRO A 257 5.09 -5.64 6.38
C PRO A 257 5.26 -6.51 5.14
N MET A 258 5.28 -7.83 5.30
CA MET A 258 5.42 -8.77 4.19
C MET A 258 4.85 -10.15 4.50
N THR A 259 4.75 -11.03 3.52
CA THR A 259 4.48 -12.46 3.73
C THR A 259 5.76 -13.28 3.59
N VAL A 260 5.73 -14.56 3.97
CA VAL A 260 6.87 -15.47 3.78
C VAL A 260 7.32 -15.54 2.32
N ARG A 261 6.38 -15.63 1.38
CA ARG A 261 6.70 -15.62 -0.06
C ARG A 261 7.36 -14.31 -0.45
N ASP A 262 6.83 -13.19 0.01
CA ASP A 262 7.35 -11.87 -0.36
C ASP A 262 8.71 -11.60 0.29
N ALA A 263 9.02 -12.20 1.44
CA ALA A 263 10.36 -12.19 2.04
C ALA A 263 11.37 -12.97 1.18
N VAL A 264 10.98 -14.14 0.65
CA VAL A 264 11.81 -14.89 -0.30
C VAL A 264 11.96 -14.12 -1.62
N GLY A 265 10.89 -13.50 -2.10
CA GLY A 265 10.91 -12.61 -3.27
C GLY A 265 11.89 -11.46 -3.08
N THR A 266 11.81 -10.76 -1.95
CA THR A 266 12.72 -9.66 -1.59
C THR A 266 14.18 -10.10 -1.62
N ALA A 267 14.50 -11.31 -1.16
CA ALA A 267 15.85 -11.85 -1.27
C ALA A 267 16.27 -12.03 -2.74
N GLY A 268 15.38 -12.54 -3.59
CA GLY A 268 15.57 -12.61 -5.04
C GLY A 268 15.83 -11.25 -5.67
N ASP A 269 15.05 -10.24 -5.33
CA ASP A 269 15.20 -8.87 -5.83
C ASP A 269 16.53 -8.23 -5.41
N ILE A 270 16.98 -8.50 -4.19
CA ILE A 270 18.32 -8.10 -3.71
C ILE A 270 19.42 -8.71 -4.60
N PHE A 271 19.29 -9.98 -4.99
CA PHE A 271 20.24 -10.62 -5.91
C PHE A 271 20.14 -10.10 -7.35
N MET A 272 18.99 -9.58 -7.78
CA MET A 272 18.82 -9.03 -9.13
C MET A 272 19.26 -7.57 -9.25
N ASN A 273 19.33 -6.84 -8.13
CA ASN A 273 19.69 -5.43 -8.15
C ASN A 273 21.19 -5.23 -8.45
N PRO A 274 21.57 -4.65 -9.61
CA PRO A 274 22.97 -4.48 -9.99
C PRO A 274 23.74 -3.57 -9.01
N VAL A 275 23.07 -2.62 -8.34
CA VAL A 275 23.70 -1.70 -7.38
C VAL A 275 24.40 -2.47 -6.26
N ASN A 276 23.86 -3.62 -5.85
CA ASN A 276 24.41 -4.45 -4.77
C ASN A 276 25.77 -5.08 -5.10
N TYR A 277 26.11 -5.22 -6.39
CA TYR A 277 27.37 -5.81 -6.84
C TYR A 277 28.47 -4.78 -7.08
N PHE A 278 28.09 -3.56 -7.48
CA PHE A 278 29.05 -2.50 -7.78
C PHE A 278 29.33 -1.58 -6.58
N MET A 279 28.42 -1.52 -5.61
CA MET A 279 28.56 -0.65 -4.45
C MET A 279 28.96 -1.43 -3.19
N PRO A 280 30.04 -1.03 -2.48
CA PRO A 280 30.39 -1.64 -1.20
C PRO A 280 29.26 -1.48 -0.17
N PHE A 281 29.27 -2.35 0.85
CA PHE A 281 28.21 -2.42 1.85
C PHE A 281 27.87 -1.08 2.51
N ALA A 282 28.87 -0.33 3.00
CA ALA A 282 28.62 0.90 3.74
C ALA A 282 27.96 2.02 2.89
N PRO A 283 28.46 2.36 1.69
CA PRO A 283 27.77 3.29 0.80
C PRO A 283 26.36 2.82 0.39
N ASN A 284 26.18 1.52 0.14
CA ASN A 284 24.88 0.96 -0.24
C ASN A 284 23.85 1.08 0.91
N LEU A 285 24.27 0.78 2.15
CA LEU A 285 23.47 1.00 3.34
C LEU A 285 23.08 2.48 3.49
N GLY A 286 24.03 3.39 3.23
CA GLY A 286 23.78 4.84 3.22
C GLY A 286 22.74 5.27 2.19
N LEU A 287 22.80 4.73 0.96
CA LEU A 287 21.80 5.00 -0.08
C LEU A 287 20.41 4.51 0.33
N ASN A 288 20.29 3.27 0.83
CA ASN A 288 19.01 2.72 1.27
C ASN A 288 18.43 3.50 2.45
N ALA A 289 19.27 3.89 3.42
CA ALA A 289 18.85 4.71 4.55
C ALA A 289 18.41 6.11 4.08
N GLY A 290 19.15 6.71 3.14
CA GLY A 290 18.81 8.00 2.54
C GLY A 290 17.48 7.96 1.78
N GLY A 291 17.24 6.90 1.00
CA GLY A 291 15.96 6.67 0.32
C GLY A 291 14.80 6.59 1.29
N ARG A 292 14.91 5.74 2.32
CA ARG A 292 13.87 5.62 3.37
C ARG A 292 13.60 6.92 4.12
N LEU A 293 14.65 7.70 4.39
CA LEU A 293 14.51 9.01 5.03
C LEU A 293 13.77 10.00 4.10
N ASN A 294 14.14 10.03 2.81
CA ASN A 294 13.48 10.87 1.82
C ASN A 294 12.01 10.47 1.63
N ASP A 295 11.71 9.18 1.51
CA ASP A 295 10.34 8.67 1.38
C ASP A 295 9.49 9.03 2.61
N ARG A 296 10.07 8.92 3.81
CA ARG A 296 9.41 9.34 5.04
C ARG A 296 9.14 10.85 5.07
N ALA A 297 10.05 11.65 4.52
CA ALA A 297 9.92 13.11 4.46
C ALA A 297 8.87 13.56 3.44
N VAL A 298 8.85 12.97 2.25
CA VAL A 298 7.84 13.27 1.21
C VAL A 298 6.42 12.94 1.70
N ASN A 299 6.27 11.88 2.52
CA ASN A 299 4.98 11.38 2.98
C ASN A 299 4.64 11.75 4.43
N LEU A 300 5.31 12.74 5.01
CA LEU A 300 5.24 13.04 6.46
C LEU A 300 3.80 13.24 6.96
N ASP A 301 3.03 14.09 6.26
CA ASP A 301 1.64 14.42 6.56
C ASP A 301 0.69 13.21 6.41
N THR A 302 0.85 12.43 5.34
CA THR A 302 0.06 11.21 5.11
C THR A 302 0.19 10.23 6.27
N PHE A 303 1.42 9.96 6.71
CA PHE A 303 1.67 9.07 7.83
C PHE A 303 1.14 9.64 9.16
N GLU A 304 1.26 10.95 9.40
CA GLU A 304 0.74 11.58 10.62
C GLU A 304 -0.78 11.51 10.71
N LYS A 305 -1.47 11.71 9.58
CA LYS A 305 -2.93 11.56 9.50
C LYS A 305 -3.36 10.13 9.76
N LEU A 306 -2.69 9.15 9.11
CA LEU A 306 -2.97 7.73 9.32
C LEU A 306 -2.73 7.31 10.78
N GLU A 307 -1.64 7.78 11.40
CA GLU A 307 -1.32 7.53 12.80
C GLU A 307 -2.39 8.10 13.74
N ALA A 308 -2.89 9.30 13.45
CA ALA A 308 -3.88 9.97 14.28
C ALA A 308 -5.31 9.42 14.12
N SER A 309 -5.66 8.89 12.95
CA SER A 309 -7.03 8.40 12.66
C SER A 309 -7.24 6.92 12.98
N THR A 310 -6.17 6.17 13.24
CA THR A 310 -6.24 4.70 13.32
C THR A 310 -6.04 4.23 14.76
N VAL A 311 -7.02 3.50 15.29
CA VAL A 311 -6.96 2.93 16.65
C VAL A 311 -6.00 1.74 16.70
N ASP A 312 -6.15 0.79 15.77
CA ASP A 312 -5.25 -0.35 15.62
C ASP A 312 -4.37 -0.20 14.38
N LEU A 313 -3.20 0.40 14.58
CA LEU A 313 -2.20 0.59 13.51
C LEU A 313 -1.64 -0.72 12.99
N TYR A 314 -1.56 -1.76 13.83
CA TYR A 314 -1.03 -3.04 13.41
C TYR A 314 -2.00 -3.75 12.47
N GLY A 315 -3.26 -3.90 12.90
CA GLY A 315 -4.33 -4.48 12.08
C GLY A 315 -4.51 -3.73 10.77
N ALA A 316 -4.54 -2.39 10.80
CA ALA A 316 -4.65 -1.57 9.60
C ALA A 316 -3.46 -1.76 8.64
N ALA A 317 -2.23 -1.81 9.15
CA ALA A 317 -1.04 -2.05 8.32
C ALA A 317 -1.05 -3.45 7.69
N ARG A 318 -1.50 -4.45 8.44
CA ARG A 318 -1.63 -5.83 7.97
C ARG A 318 -2.70 -5.95 6.88
N SER A 319 -3.92 -5.50 7.16
CA SER A 319 -5.03 -5.58 6.20
C SER A 319 -4.72 -4.79 4.94
N GLY A 320 -4.20 -3.56 5.07
CA GLY A 320 -3.81 -2.74 3.93
C GLY A 320 -2.68 -3.36 3.10
N TYR A 321 -1.72 -4.05 3.75
CA TYR A 321 -0.70 -4.82 3.02
C TYR A 321 -1.32 -5.96 2.23
N MET A 322 -2.18 -6.78 2.85
CA MET A 322 -2.76 -7.97 2.22
C MET A 322 -3.69 -7.59 1.07
N GLU A 323 -4.52 -6.55 1.23
CA GLU A 323 -5.40 -6.02 0.18
C GLU A 323 -4.60 -5.50 -1.01
N ARG A 324 -3.61 -4.63 -0.74
CA ARG A 324 -2.70 -4.15 -1.78
C ARG A 324 -2.02 -5.31 -2.50
N ARG A 325 -1.54 -6.31 -1.75
CA ARG A 325 -0.80 -7.43 -2.32
C ARG A 325 -1.68 -8.32 -3.20
N ALA A 326 -2.93 -8.53 -2.81
CA ALA A 326 -3.90 -9.25 -3.63
C ALA A 326 -4.12 -8.53 -4.97
N ARG A 327 -4.34 -7.22 -4.94
CA ARG A 327 -4.49 -6.40 -6.15
C ARG A 327 -3.25 -6.44 -7.04
N ASP A 328 -2.06 -6.22 -6.46
CA ASP A 328 -0.81 -6.17 -7.23
C ASP A 328 -0.52 -7.51 -7.96
N ILE A 329 -1.03 -8.65 -7.45
CA ILE A 329 -0.88 -9.98 -8.09
C ILE A 329 -1.94 -10.23 -9.18
N GLU A 330 -3.12 -9.66 -9.04
CA GLU A 330 -4.23 -9.83 -9.98
C GLU A 330 -4.00 -9.04 -11.28
N GLU A 331 -3.35 -7.87 -11.18
CA GLU A 331 -3.00 -7.00 -12.30
C GLU A 331 -1.90 -7.56 -13.21
#